data_AF-G3IPK5-F1
#
_entry.id   AF-G3IPK5-F1
#
_cell.length_a   1.000
_cell.length_b   1.000
_cell.length_c   1.000
_cell.angle_alpha   90.00
_cell.angle_beta   90.00
_cell.angle_gamma   90.00
#
_symmetry.space_group_name_H-M   'P 1'
#
loop_
_entity.id
_entity.type
_entity.pdbx_description
1 polymer ?
#
loop_
_entity_poly.entity_id
_entity_poly.type
_entity_poly.pdbx_seq_one_letter_code
_entity_poly.pdbx_strand_id
1 'polypeptide(L)'
;GVACSGSDPSWKCICTLSGFHTRTIYDVAWCQLTGALATACGDDAIRVFEEDPGSDPQQPTFSLTAHLHQAHSQDVNCVAWNPKEPGLLASCSDDGEVAFWEYHQTAGL
;
A
#
# COMPACT_ATOMS: atom_id res chain seq x y z
N GLY A 1 -8.00 6.35 12.89
CA GLY A 1 -7.15 7.28 13.64
C GLY A 1 -7.17 6.88 15.10
N VAL A 2 -6.00 6.90 15.75
CA VAL A 2 -5.85 6.58 17.17
C VAL A 2 -6.34 7.75 18.03
N ALA A 3 -7.15 7.48 19.05
CA ALA A 3 -7.59 8.51 20.00
C ALA A 3 -6.42 9.00 20.86
N CYS A 4 -6.20 10.31 20.91
CA CYS A 4 -5.26 10.93 21.84
C CYS A 4 -5.93 11.17 23.19
N SER A 5 -5.18 11.07 24.29
CA SER A 5 -5.66 11.31 25.65
C SER A 5 -5.82 12.79 26.03
N GLY A 6 -5.51 13.72 25.10
CA GLY A 6 -5.63 15.16 25.28
C GLY A 6 -6.97 15.73 24.78
N SER A 7 -7.33 16.93 25.25
CA SER A 7 -8.56 17.64 24.85
C SER A 7 -8.60 18.03 23.36
N ASP A 8 -7.43 18.07 22.70
CA ASP A 8 -7.31 18.31 21.28
C ASP A 8 -6.75 17.07 20.55
N PRO A 9 -7.36 16.66 19.43
CA PRO A 9 -6.82 15.57 18.62
C PRO A 9 -5.45 15.96 18.05
N SER A 10 -4.45 15.11 18.26
CA SER A 10 -3.09 15.29 17.73
C SER A 10 -2.72 14.14 16.79
N TRP A 11 -1.95 14.43 15.75
CA TRP A 11 -1.41 13.40 14.87
C TRP A 11 -0.01 13.00 15.34
N LYS A 12 0.21 11.69 15.48
CA LYS A 12 1.53 11.11 15.76
C LYS A 12 1.86 10.09 14.69
N CYS A 13 3.12 10.08 14.25
CA CYS A 13 3.63 8.99 13.44
C CYS A 13 3.81 7.76 14.34
N ILE A 14 3.10 6.67 14.02
CA ILE A 14 3.11 5.41 14.79
C ILE A 14 3.84 4.26 14.07
N CYS A 15 4.12 4.43 12.77
CA CYS A 15 4.83 3.44 11.96
C CYS A 15 5.56 4.14 10.80
N THR A 16 6.71 3.62 10.40
CA THR A 16 7.45 4.05 9.21
C THR A 16 7.98 2.81 8.49
N LEU A 17 7.52 2.58 7.26
CA LEU A 17 8.00 1.48 6.42
C LEU A 17 9.25 1.95 5.67
N SER A 18 10.42 1.60 6.18
CA SER A 18 11.72 2.02 5.62
C SER A 18 12.48 0.84 5.01
N GLY A 19 13.28 1.12 3.98
CA GLY A 19 14.12 0.11 3.32
C GLY A 19 13.40 -0.79 2.30
N PHE A 20 12.12 -0.54 1.99
CA PHE A 20 11.33 -1.35 1.06
C PHE A 20 11.29 -0.82 -0.39
N HIS A 21 11.64 0.45 -0.60
CA HIS A 21 11.57 1.10 -1.91
C HIS A 21 12.96 1.60 -2.31
N THR A 22 13.33 1.39 -3.57
CA THR A 22 14.66 1.76 -4.08
C THR A 22 14.67 3.14 -4.74
N ARG A 23 13.49 3.70 -5.02
CA ARG A 23 13.26 5.01 -5.64
C ARG A 23 12.06 5.72 -5.00
N THR A 24 11.73 6.89 -5.51
CA THR A 24 10.60 7.71 -5.06
C THR A 24 9.30 6.93 -5.08
N ILE A 25 8.49 7.09 -4.04
CA ILE A 25 7.11 6.60 -3.98
C ILE A 25 6.23 7.76 -4.47
N TYR A 26 5.53 7.59 -5.59
CA TYR A 26 4.70 8.64 -6.18
C TYR A 26 3.27 8.64 -5.64
N ASP A 27 2.75 7.46 -5.27
CA ASP A 27 1.39 7.31 -4.78
C ASP A 27 1.25 6.15 -3.80
N VAL A 28 0.26 6.26 -2.92
CA VAL A 28 -0.12 5.23 -1.95
C VAL A 28 -1.63 5.10 -1.86
N ALA A 29 -2.13 3.86 -1.87
CA ALA A 29 -3.56 3.59 -1.79
C ALA A 29 -3.86 2.56 -0.69
N TRP A 30 -4.66 2.99 0.30
CA TRP A 30 -5.12 2.13 1.37
C TRP A 30 -6.52 1.58 1.03
N CYS A 31 -6.61 0.27 0.82
CA CYS A 31 -7.84 -0.42 0.48
C CYS A 31 -8.86 -0.30 1.61
N GLN A 32 -10.02 0.29 1.31
CA GLN A 32 -11.10 0.46 2.30
C GLN A 32 -11.86 -0.84 2.61
N LEU A 33 -11.70 -1.88 1.78
CA LEU A 33 -12.35 -3.17 1.96
C LEU A 33 -11.50 -4.16 2.76
N THR A 34 -10.18 -4.16 2.54
CA THR A 34 -9.28 -5.20 3.08
C THR A 34 -8.20 -4.66 4.01
N GLY A 35 -7.95 -3.35 4.03
CA GLY A 35 -6.85 -2.76 4.80
C GLY A 35 -5.46 -2.91 4.14
N ALA A 36 -5.37 -3.53 2.96
CA ALA A 36 -4.11 -3.62 2.21
C ALA A 36 -3.63 -2.24 1.74
N LEU A 37 -2.32 -1.97 1.86
CA LEU A 37 -1.68 -0.73 1.45
C LEU A 37 -0.84 -0.95 0.20
N ALA A 38 -1.26 -0.39 -0.94
CA ALA A 38 -0.50 -0.42 -2.19
C ALA A 38 0.37 0.83 -2.34
N THR A 39 1.52 0.69 -3.01
CA THR A 39 2.40 1.82 -3.36
C THR A 39 2.82 1.79 -4.82
N ALA A 40 2.83 2.94 -5.48
CA ALA A 40 3.41 3.16 -6.80
C ALA A 40 4.81 3.77 -6.67
N CYS A 41 5.80 3.21 -7.37
CA CYS A 41 7.21 3.62 -7.22
C CYS A 41 7.89 3.85 -8.57
N GLY A 42 8.86 4.77 -8.58
CA GLY A 42 9.71 5.05 -9.75
C GLY A 42 10.79 4.01 -10.04
N ASP A 43 10.73 2.84 -9.37
CA ASP A 43 11.47 1.63 -9.73
C ASP A 43 10.61 0.65 -10.54
N ASP A 44 9.59 1.18 -11.19
CA ASP A 44 8.61 0.49 -12.06
C ASP A 44 7.81 -0.59 -11.34
N ALA A 45 7.86 -0.63 -10.00
CA ALA A 45 7.26 -1.70 -9.21
C ALA A 45 6.03 -1.25 -8.44
N ILE A 46 5.10 -2.19 -8.25
CA ILE A 46 3.99 -2.10 -7.32
C ILE A 46 4.28 -3.00 -6.12
N ARG A 47 4.04 -2.47 -4.92
CA ARG A 47 4.15 -3.22 -3.67
C ARG A 47 2.84 -3.16 -2.92
N VAL A 48 2.53 -4.23 -2.20
CA VAL A 48 1.39 -4.31 -1.29
C VAL A 48 1.89 -4.72 0.08
N PHE A 49 1.43 -4.00 1.10
CA PHE A 49 1.71 -4.24 2.50
C PHE A 49 0.42 -4.54 3.26
N GLU A 50 0.52 -5.39 4.27
CA GLU A 50 -0.58 -5.69 5.20
C GLU A 50 -0.14 -5.47 6.63
N GLU A 51 -1.04 -4.93 7.45
CA GLU A 51 -0.81 -4.80 8.89
C GLU A 51 -0.80 -6.20 9.52
N ASP A 52 0.22 -6.50 10.33
CA ASP A 52 0.35 -7.82 10.95
C ASP A 52 -0.79 -8.02 11.96
N PRO A 53 -1.53 -9.15 11.88
CA PRO A 53 -2.59 -9.45 12.82
C PRO A 53 -2.08 -9.47 14.26
N GLY A 54 -2.68 -8.65 15.13
CA GLY A 54 -2.34 -8.59 16.55
C GLY A 54 -1.13 -7.71 16.89
N SER A 55 -0.60 -6.94 15.94
CA SER A 55 0.35 -5.86 16.26
C SER A 55 -0.31 -4.79 17.15
N ASP A 56 0.51 -4.04 17.89
CA ASP A 56 0.03 -2.97 18.77
C ASP A 56 -0.60 -1.85 17.91
N PRO A 57 -1.87 -1.48 18.08
CA PRO A 57 -2.49 -0.40 17.31
C PRO A 57 -1.80 0.97 17.47
N GLN A 58 -1.02 1.16 18.53
CA GLN A 58 -0.21 2.36 18.79
C GLN A 58 1.18 2.30 18.14
N GLN A 59 1.57 1.12 17.68
CA GLN A 59 2.87 0.84 17.04
C GLN A 59 2.73 -0.35 16.06
N PRO A 60 1.90 -0.21 15.00
CA PRO A 60 1.57 -1.32 14.13
C PRO A 60 2.79 -1.74 13.30
N THR A 61 2.87 -3.02 13.00
CA THR A 61 3.87 -3.59 12.08
C THR A 61 3.19 -4.02 10.79
N PHE A 62 3.92 -3.95 9.68
CA PHE A 62 3.40 -4.33 8.37
C PHE A 62 4.36 -5.29 7.69
N SER A 63 3.79 -6.27 7.00
CA SER A 63 4.51 -7.22 6.15
C SER A 63 4.36 -6.84 4.67
N LEU A 64 5.46 -6.96 3.90
CA LEU A 64 5.42 -6.88 2.44
C LEU A 64 4.84 -8.19 1.90
N THR A 65 3.65 -8.13 1.34
CA THR A 65 2.90 -9.31 0.87
C THR A 65 2.87 -9.45 -0.66
N ALA A 66 3.17 -8.37 -1.39
CA ALA A 66 3.42 -8.42 -2.82
C ALA A 66 4.52 -7.45 -3.24
N HIS A 67 5.36 -7.89 -4.19
CA HIS A 67 6.38 -7.05 -4.82
C HIS A 67 6.50 -7.43 -6.30
N LEU A 68 5.75 -6.73 -7.13
CA LEU A 68 5.75 -6.94 -8.57
C LEU A 68 6.76 -5.98 -9.20
N HIS A 69 7.93 -6.51 -9.53
CA HIS A 69 8.96 -5.78 -10.28
C HIS A 69 8.50 -5.60 -11.72
N GLN A 70 8.81 -4.45 -12.32
CA GLN A 70 8.44 -4.15 -13.72
C GLN A 70 6.93 -4.36 -13.93
N ALA A 71 6.13 -3.86 -12.98
CA ALA A 71 4.67 -3.84 -13.11
C ALA A 71 4.25 -2.98 -14.30
N HIS A 72 5.05 -1.96 -14.61
CA HIS A 72 5.02 -1.19 -15.85
C HIS A 72 6.43 -1.12 -16.44
N SER A 73 6.55 -0.56 -17.65
CA SER A 73 7.85 -0.39 -18.34
C SER A 73 8.58 0.91 -17.99
N GLN A 74 7.92 1.80 -17.25
CA GLN A 74 8.44 3.05 -16.70
C GLN A 74 7.84 3.30 -15.30
N ASP A 75 8.17 4.44 -14.68
CA ASP A 75 7.69 4.87 -13.37
C ASP A 75 6.19 4.62 -13.19
N VAL A 76 5.80 3.96 -12.09
CA VAL A 76 4.39 3.80 -11.74
C VAL A 76 3.94 5.08 -11.03
N ASN A 77 2.95 5.76 -11.61
CA ASN A 77 2.50 7.08 -11.17
C ASN A 77 1.38 7.03 -10.14
N CYS A 78 0.48 6.05 -10.25
CA CYS A 78 -0.71 5.95 -9.40
C CYS A 78 -1.10 4.50 -9.18
N VAL A 79 -1.68 4.22 -8.01
CA VAL A 79 -2.35 2.97 -7.67
C VAL A 79 -3.72 3.28 -7.07
N ALA A 80 -4.75 2.51 -7.43
CA ALA A 80 -6.10 2.71 -6.91
C ALA A 80 -6.82 1.38 -6.72
N TRP A 81 -7.23 1.09 -5.48
CA TRP A 81 -8.06 -0.08 -5.18
C TRP A 81 -9.49 0.15 -5.67
N ASN A 82 -10.10 -0.91 -6.20
CA ASN A 82 -11.53 -0.90 -6.49
C ASN A 82 -12.32 -0.77 -5.16
N PRO A 83 -13.28 0.16 -5.06
CA PRO A 83 -14.04 0.38 -3.83
C PRO A 83 -15.13 -0.66 -3.57
N LYS A 84 -15.36 -1.61 -4.48
CA LYS A 84 -16.43 -2.63 -4.43
C LYS A 84 -15.93 -4.06 -4.58
N GLU A 85 -14.78 -4.26 -5.22
CA GLU A 85 -14.21 -5.58 -5.50
C GLU A 85 -12.89 -5.75 -4.73
N PRO A 86 -12.86 -6.56 -3.67
CA PRO A 86 -11.64 -6.81 -2.90
C PRO A 86 -10.54 -7.40 -3.79
N GLY A 87 -9.32 -6.88 -3.66
CA GLY A 87 -8.16 -7.38 -4.40
C GLY A 87 -8.00 -6.79 -5.80
N LEU A 88 -9.02 -6.15 -6.39
CA LEU A 88 -8.87 -5.52 -7.69
C LEU A 88 -8.16 -4.16 -7.56
N LEU A 89 -6.99 -4.03 -8.20
CA LEU A 89 -6.15 -2.83 -8.20
C LEU A 89 -5.99 -2.31 -9.63
N ALA A 90 -6.10 -1.00 -9.82
CA ALA A 90 -5.68 -0.32 -11.03
C ALA A 90 -4.37 0.44 -10.80
N SER A 91 -3.52 0.55 -11.81
CA SER A 91 -2.34 1.43 -11.79
C SER A 91 -2.08 2.06 -13.15
N CYS A 92 -1.31 3.14 -13.19
CA CYS A 92 -0.87 3.78 -14.42
C CYS A 92 0.61 4.19 -14.36
N SER A 93 1.22 4.41 -15.53
CA SER A 93 2.65 4.69 -15.67
C SER A 93 2.94 5.76 -16.71
N ASP A 94 4.17 6.29 -16.68
CA ASP A 94 4.75 7.17 -17.71
C ASP A 94 4.84 6.51 -19.10
N ASP A 95 4.73 5.18 -19.18
CA ASP A 95 4.63 4.47 -20.46
C ASP A 95 3.28 4.67 -21.18
N GLY A 96 2.32 5.32 -20.52
CA GLY A 96 1.02 5.64 -21.07
C GLY A 96 -0.01 4.53 -20.89
N GLU A 97 0.33 3.43 -20.22
CA GLU A 97 -0.57 2.31 -19.99
C GLU A 97 -1.30 2.41 -18.63
N VAL A 98 -2.47 1.76 -18.59
CA VAL A 98 -3.21 1.45 -17.37
C VAL A 98 -3.30 -0.07 -17.29
N ALA A 99 -2.97 -0.62 -16.12
CA ALA A 99 -3.05 -2.05 -15.87
C ALA A 99 -4.01 -2.35 -14.71
N PHE A 100 -4.67 -3.50 -14.80
CA PHE A 100 -5.53 -4.04 -13.76
C PHE A 100 -4.90 -5.32 -13.20
N TRP A 101 -4.92 -5.45 -11.89
CA TRP A 101 -4.27 -6.53 -11.15
C TRP A 101 -5.25 -7.14 -10.17
N GLU A 102 -5.15 -8.45 -10.00
CA GLU A 102 -5.85 -9.17 -8.93
C GLU A 102 -4.84 -9.50 -7.83
N TYR A 103 -5.01 -8.88 -6.68
CA TYR A 103 -4.24 -9.15 -5.47
C TYR A 103 -4.95 -10.22 -4.64
N HIS A 104 -4.34 -11.40 -4.57
CA HIS A 104 -4.81 -12.48 -3.72
C HIS A 104 -4.13 -12.39 -2.36
N GLN A 105 -4.92 -12.06 -1.32
CA GLN A 105 -4.47 -12.21 0.06
C GLN A 105 -4.25 -13.69 0.35
N THR A 106 -3.03 -14.07 0.70
CA THR A 106 -2.77 -15.40 1.25
C THR A 106 -3.40 -15.44 2.63
N ALA A 107 -4.54 -16.13 2.77
CA ALA A 107 -5.11 -16.39 4.09
C ALA A 107 -4.06 -17.11 4.95
N GLY A 108 -3.81 -16.61 6.15
CA GLY A 108 -2.91 -17.24 7.10
C GLY A 108 -3.30 -18.71 7.32
N LEU A 109 -2.34 -19.61 7.12
CA LEU A 109 -2.35 -20.96 7.69
C LEU A 109 -2.10 -20.88 9.19
#